data_AF-A0A956SVF8-F1
#
_entry.id   AF-A0A956SVF8-F1
#
_cell.length_a   1.000
_cell.length_b   1.000
_cell.length_c   1.000
_cell.angle_alpha   90.00
_cell.angle_beta   90.00
_cell.angle_gamma   90.00
#
_symmetry.space_group_name_H-M   'P 1'
#
loop_
_entity.id
_entity.type
_entity.pdbx_description
1 polymer ?
#
loop_
_entity_poly.entity_id
_entity_poly.type
_entity_poly.pdbx_seq_one_letter_code
_entity_poly.pdbx_strand_id
1 'polypeptide(L)' 'TSGVFRGGPADTDLYRTLTTGLDGTPMPAYGGSLTEEERWALVDYIRFLSSRSFLTWFLWDPPE' A
#
# COMPACT_ATOMS: atom_id res chain seq x y z
N THR A 1 -13.77 -7.27 3.87
CA THR A 1 -13.47 -5.82 3.74
C THR A 1 -12.96 -5.59 2.33
N SER A 2 -13.58 -4.69 1.57
CA SER A 2 -13.11 -4.34 0.22
C SER A 2 -11.70 -3.76 0.34
N GLY A 3 -10.72 -4.31 -0.39
CA GLY A 3 -9.29 -3.98 -0.30
C GLY A 3 -8.93 -2.59 -0.85
N VAL A 4 -9.61 -1.54 -0.37
CA VAL A 4 -9.43 -0.16 -0.80
C VAL A 4 -8.62 0.59 0.25
N PHE A 5 -7.53 1.24 -0.17
CA PHE A 5 -6.71 2.08 0.71
C PHE A 5 -7.52 3.25 1.25
N ARG A 6 -7.27 3.64 2.50
CA ARG A 6 -7.97 4.77 3.15
C ARG A 6 -7.75 6.11 2.44
N GLY A 7 -6.57 6.31 1.86
CA GLY A 7 -6.22 7.55 1.15
C GLY A 7 -6.86 7.69 -0.22
N GLY A 8 -7.40 6.60 -0.78
CA GLY A 8 -7.91 6.53 -2.14
C GLY A 8 -7.22 5.43 -2.97
N PRO A 9 -7.84 4.98 -4.07
CA PRO A 9 -7.34 3.87 -4.87
C PRO A 9 -6.28 4.28 -5.89
N ALA A 10 -5.88 5.56 -5.99
CA ALA A 10 -4.91 6.05 -6.97
C ALA A 10 -3.48 6.08 -6.39
N ASP A 11 -2.47 6.06 -7.28
CA ASP A 11 -1.05 6.11 -6.86
C ASP A 11 -0.70 7.44 -6.23
N THR A 12 -1.29 8.53 -6.73
CA THR A 12 -1.17 9.87 -6.17
C THR A 12 -1.74 9.97 -4.75
N ASP A 13 -2.80 9.22 -4.46
CA ASP A 13 -3.39 9.15 -3.11
C ASP A 13 -2.48 8.41 -2.14
N LEU A 14 -1.87 7.31 -2.58
CA LEU A 14 -0.85 6.59 -1.81
C LEU A 14 0.38 7.48 -1.57
N TYR A 15 0.87 8.16 -2.61
CA TYR A 15 1.97 9.10 -2.50
C TYR A 15 1.67 10.23 -1.51
N ARG A 16 0.47 10.83 -1.58
CA ARG A 16 0.03 11.85 -0.63
C ARG A 16 0.04 11.29 0.79
N THR A 17 -0.54 10.11 1.00
CA THR A 17 -0.60 9.44 2.30
C THR A 17 0.79 9.17 2.88
N LEU A 18 1.75 8.74 2.06
CA LEU A 18 3.14 8.56 2.48
C LEU A 18 3.83 9.88 2.79
N THR A 19 3.53 10.93 2.02
CA THR A 19 4.17 12.23 2.16
C THR A 19 3.67 12.99 3.39
N THR A 20 2.36 13.01 3.62
CA THR A 20 1.72 13.80 4.69
C THR A 20 1.39 13.00 5.94
N GLY A 21 1.40 11.67 5.86
CA GLY A 21 0.85 10.82 6.91
C GLY A 21 -0.68 10.87 6.97
N LEU A 22 -1.24 10.30 8.02
CA LEU A 22 -2.69 10.29 8.29
C LEU A 22 -2.96 10.82 9.69
N ASP A 23 -3.56 12.02 9.75
CA ASP A 23 -3.97 12.66 11.00
C ASP A 23 -4.90 11.77 11.83
N GLY A 24 -4.68 11.75 13.14
CA GLY A 24 -5.46 10.92 14.07
C GLY A 24 -5.11 9.43 14.02
N THR A 25 -4.07 9.04 13.28
CA THR A 25 -3.53 7.67 13.29
C THR A 25 -2.05 7.67 13.69
N PRO A 26 -1.49 6.52 14.11
CA PRO A 26 -0.05 6.38 14.33
C PRO A 26 0.82 6.45 13.06
N MET A 27 0.24 6.62 11.86
CA MET A 27 1.00 6.64 10.61
C MET A 27 1.66 8.02 10.38
N PRO A 28 3.00 8.12 10.46
CA PRO A 28 3.70 9.40 10.33
C PRO A 28 3.82 9.85 8.88
N ALA A 29 4.19 11.12 8.70
CA ALA A 29 4.61 11.67 7.42
C ALA A 29 6.06 11.24 7.09
N TYR A 30 6.29 10.69 5.90
CA TYR A 30 7.63 10.37 5.40
C TYR A 30 8.20 11.46 4.49
N GLY A 31 7.47 12.57 4.33
CA GLY A 31 7.84 13.72 3.50
C GLY A 31 9.23 14.30 3.79
N GLY A 32 9.65 14.27 5.07
CA GLY A 32 10.94 14.78 5.53
C GLY A 32 12.01 13.71 5.76
N SER A 33 11.69 12.43 5.56
CA SER A 33 12.60 11.31 5.82
C SER A 33 13.06 10.57 4.57
N LEU A 34 12.27 10.64 3.49
CA LEU A 34 12.54 9.97 2.22
C LEU A 34 12.51 10.97 1.08
N THR A 35 13.32 10.74 0.04
CA THR A 35 13.28 11.54 -1.18
C THR A 35 11.97 11.31 -1.95
N GLU A 36 11.69 12.16 -2.93
CA GLU A 36 10.51 11.99 -3.77
C GLU A 36 10.54 10.67 -4.54
N GLU A 37 11.71 10.30 -5.07
CA GLU A 37 11.92 9.06 -5.83
C GLU A 37 11.72 7.82 -4.95
N GLU A 38 12.23 7.85 -3.72
CA GLU A 38 12.05 6.76 -2.75
C GLU A 38 10.57 6.60 -2.36
N ARG A 39 9.83 7.72 -2.22
CA ARG A 39 8.39 7.67 -1.95
C ARG A 39 7.62 7.07 -3.13
N TRP A 40 7.96 7.41 -4.37
CA TRP A 40 7.35 6.78 -5.55
C TRP A 40 7.68 5.29 -5.67
N ALA A 41 8.93 4.89 -5.40
CA ALA A 41 9.31 3.48 -5.37
C ALA A 41 8.52 2.68 -4.32
N LEU A 42 8.21 3.29 -3.17
CA LEU A 42 7.33 2.67 -2.15
C LEU A 42 5.89 2.50 -2.64
N VAL A 43 5.35 3.47 -3.39
CA VAL A 43 4.01 3.35 -3.98
C VAL A 43 3.95 2.14 -4.92
N ASP A 44 4.93 1.99 -5.80
CA ASP A 44 5.03 0.85 -6.71
C ASP A 44 5.13 -0.49 -5.95
N TYR A 45 5.94 -0.52 -4.89
CA TYR A 45 6.07 -1.71 -4.04
C TYR A 45 4.76 -2.09 -3.34
N ILE A 46 4.03 -1.10 -2.79
CA ILE A 46 2.72 -1.32 -2.15
C ILE A 46 1.70 -1.85 -3.17
N ARG A 47 1.73 -1.35 -4.40
CA ARG A 47 0.88 -1.86 -5.50
C ARG A 47 1.19 -3.29 -5.86
N PHE A 48 2.47 -3.61 -5.98
CA PHE A 48 2.91 -4.98 -6.22
C PHE A 48 2.41 -5.94 -5.13
N LEU A 49 2.51 -5.55 -3.85
CA LEU A 49 2.01 -6.36 -2.74
C LEU A 49 0.49 -6.53 -2.76
N SER A 50 -0.24 -5.48 -3.10
CA SER A 50 -1.71 -5.48 -3.13
C SER A 50 -2.28 -6.32 -4.28
N SER A 51 -1.51 -6.46 -5.37
CA SER A 51 -1.82 -7.37 -6.48
C SER A 51 -1.59 -8.85 -6.10
N ARG A 52 -0.81 -9.13 -5.04
CA ARG A 52 -0.39 -10.49 -4.66
C ARG A 52 -1.42 -11.27 -3.83
N SER A 53 -2.71 -11.11 -4.13
CA SER A 53 -3.79 -12.00 -3.67
C SER A 53 -3.95 -13.19 -4.62
N PHE A 54 -2.88 -13.98 -4.84
CA PHE A 54 -2.93 -15.11 -5.78
C PHE A 54 -2.45 -16.44 -5.19
N LEU A 55 -1.62 -16.46 -4.14
CA LEU A 55 -0.92 -17.70 -3.75
C LEU A 55 -1.55 -18.50 -2.60
N THR A 56 -2.51 -17.95 -1.87
CA THR A 56 -3.10 -18.65 -0.70
C THR A 56 -4.30 -19.53 -1.05
N TRP A 57 -4.90 -19.33 -2.22
CA TRP A 57 -6.05 -20.12 -2.68
C TRP A 57 -5.65 -21.40 -3.43
N PHE A 58 -4.44 -21.45 -3.99
CA PHE A 58 -3.97 -22.58 -4.80
C PHE A 58 -3.31 -23.70 -3.96
N LEU A 59 -3.07 -23.48 -2.67
CA LEU A 59 -2.31 -24.40 -1.80
C LEU A 59 -3.17 -25.12 -0.73
N TRP A 60 -4.48 -24.87 -0.69
CA TRP A 60 -5.45 -25.48 0.24
C TRP A 60 -6.63 -26.12 -0.52
N ASP A 61 -6.38 -26.84 -1.61
CA ASP A 61 -7.41 -27.74 -2.15
C ASP A 61 -7.17 -29.13 -1.53
N PRO A 62 -7.94 -29.54 -0.50
CA PRO A 62 -7.83 -30.90 0.01
C PRO A 62 -8.41 -31.86 -1.03
N PRO A 63 -7.67 -32.88 -1.50
CA PRO A 63 -8.24 -33.91 -2.35
C PRO A 63 -9.26 -34.72 -1.52
N GLU A 64 -10.48 -34.88 -2.04
CA GLU A 64 -11.48 -35.85 -1.57
C GLU A 64 -10.90 -37.28 -1.52
#